data_AF-A0A1W1D8C7-F1
#
_entry.id   AF-A0A1W1D8C7-F1
#
_cell.length_a   1.000
_cell.length_b   1.000
_cell.length_c   1.000
_cell.angle_alpha   90.00
_cell.angle_beta   90.00
_cell.angle_gamma   90.00
#
_symmetry.space_group_name_H-M   'P 1'
#
loop_
_entity.id
_entity.type
_entity.pdbx_description
1 polymer ?
#
loop_
_entity_poly.entity_id
_entity_poly.type
_entity_poly.pdbx_seq_one_letter_code
_entity_poly.pdbx_strand_id
1 'polypeptide(L)' 'MRVEIDGNVIRIKPTDISTKNGAEFLTFTGEDGKTQEIRADLVSIQK' A
#
# COMPACT_ATOMS: atom_id res chain seq x y z
N MET A 1 -8.74 -4.10 2.66
CA MET A 1 -8.24 -4.00 1.29
C MET A 1 -7.20 -5.10 1.09
N ARG A 2 -7.16 -5.78 -0.06
CA ARG A 2 -6.08 -6.72 -0.39
C ARG A 2 -5.27 -6.07 -1.49
N VAL A 3 -3.96 -6.00 -1.30
CA VAL A 3 -3.04 -5.41 -2.26
C VAL A 3 -2.04 -6.46 -2.66
N GLU A 4 -1.92 -6.68 -3.96
CA GLU A 4 -0.91 -7.55 -4.53
C GLU A 4 0.36 -6.71 -4.81
N ILE A 5 1.48 -7.12 -4.23
CA ILE A 5 2.80 -6.52 -4.43
C ILE A 5 3.72 -7.65 -4.87
N ASP A 6 4.24 -7.60 -6.10
CA ASP A 6 5.19 -8.60 -6.61
C ASP A 6 4.67 -10.05 -6.50
N GLY A 7 3.38 -10.27 -6.80
CA GLY A 7 2.71 -11.58 -6.66
C GLY A 7 2.38 -12.00 -5.22
N ASN A 8 2.75 -11.22 -4.21
CA ASN A 8 2.36 -11.44 -2.83
C ASN A 8 1.11 -10.63 -2.50
N VAL A 9 0.02 -11.32 -2.16
CA VAL A 9 -1.21 -10.68 -1.71
C VAL A 9 -1.09 -10.36 -0.22
N ILE A 10 -0.96 -9.08 0.09
CA ILE A 10 -0.81 -8.59 1.45
C ILE A 10 -2.11 -7.89 1.86
N ARG A 11 -2.63 -8.27 3.03
CA ARG A 11 -3.80 -7.61 3.60
C ARG A 11 -3.34 -6.32 4.26
N ILE A 12 -3.52 -5.21 3.55
CA ILE A 12 -3.20 -3.90 4.09
C ILE A 12 -4.45 -3.21 4.63
N LYS A 13 -4.27 -2.50 5.74
CA LYS A 13 -5.19 -1.46 6.19
C LYS A 13 -4.51 -0.14 5.87
N PRO A 14 -4.82 0.50 4.73
CA PRO A 14 -4.18 1.77 4.39
C PRO A 14 -4.51 2.76 5.51
N THR A 15 -3.46 3.25 6.15
CA THR A 15 -3.58 4.20 7.27
C THR A 15 -3.69 5.61 6.72
N ASP A 16 -3.00 5.89 5.60
CA ASP A 16 -2.96 7.21 4.99
C ASP A 16 -2.58 7.12 3.50
N ILE A 17 -3.13 8.02 2.67
CA ILE A 17 -2.78 8.19 1.25
C ILE A 17 -2.07 9.53 1.12
N SER A 18 -0.83 9.52 0.65
CA SER A 18 -0.01 10.73 0.52
C SER A 18 0.50 10.89 -0.91
N THR A 19 0.39 12.09 -1.46
CA THR A 19 0.95 12.42 -2.78
C THR A 19 2.32 13.07 -2.59
N LYS A 20 3.38 12.44 -3.11
CA LYS A 20 4.76 12.95 -3.07
C LYS A 20 5.34 12.99 -4.48
N ASN A 21 5.98 14.11 -4.84
CA ASN A 21 6.64 14.28 -6.15
C ASN A 21 5.74 13.92 -7.35
N GLY A 22 4.44 14.23 -7.27
CA GLY A 22 3.47 13.95 -8.34
C GLY A 22 3.04 12.48 -8.46
N ALA A 23 3.45 11.61 -7.54
CA ALA A 23 3.00 10.23 -7.45
C ALA A 23 2.24 9.99 -6.15
N GLU A 24 1.24 9.11 -6.20
CA GLU A 24 0.45 8.71 -5.03
C GLU A 24 1.11 7.53 -4.34
N PHE A 25 1.19 7.60 -3.02
CA PHE A 25 1.75 6.56 -2.18
C PHE A 25 0.73 6.15 -1.11
N LEU A 26 0.59 4.84 -0.95
CA LEU A 26 -0.19 4.21 0.10
C LEU A 26 0.74 3.88 1.25
N THR A 27 0.39 4.41 2.42
CA THR A 27 1.09 4.09 3.66
C THR A 27 0.24 3.12 4.45
N PHE A 28 0.81 1.99 4.85
CA PHE A 28 0.11 0.99 5.64
C PHE A 28 1.01 0.41 6.72
N THR A 29 0.40 0.06 7.85
CA THR A 29 1.08 -0.64 8.93
C THR A 29 0.76 -2.13 8.82
N GLY A 30 1.80 -2.96 8.66
CA GLY A 30 1.67 -4.42 8.65
C GLY A 30 1.31 -5.00 10.02
N GLU A 31 0.97 -6.29 10.08
CA GLU A 31 0.66 -6.97 11.35
C GLU A 31 1.86 -7.03 12.30
N ASP A 32 3.08 -6.98 11.75
CA ASP A 32 4.34 -6.85 12.47
C ASP A 32 4.60 -5.43 13.03
N GLY A 33 3.66 -4.49 12.83
CA GLY A 33 3.75 -3.12 13.32
C GLY A 33 4.68 -2.22 12.51
N LYS A 34 5.32 -2.71 11.44
CA LYS A 34 6.13 -1.86 10.56
C LYS A 34 5.25 -1.10 9.58
N THR A 35 5.57 0.18 9.43
CA THR A 35 4.98 1.03 8.41
C THR A 35 5.73 0.84 7.10
N GLN A 36 5.00 0.56 6.04
CA GLN A 36 5.51 0.47 4.68
C GLN A 36 4.80 1.49 3.80
N GLU A 37 5.55 2.03 2.83
CA GLU A 37 5.05 2.95 1.82
C GLU A 37 5.18 2.27 0.47
N ILE A 38 4.08 2.19 -0.27
CA ILE A 38 4.07 1.68 -1.65
C ILE A 38 3.44 2.69 -2.59
N ARG A 39 3.97 2.80 -3.81
CA ARG A 39 3.32 3.57 -4.86
C ARG A 39 1.96 2.99 -5.21
N ALA A 40 0.95 3.85 -5.20
CA ALA A 40 -0.41 3.49 -5.58
C ALA A 40 -0.49 3.01 -7.04
N ASP A 41 0.40 3.49 -7.92
CA ASP A 41 0.45 3.08 -9.33
C ASP A 41 0.94 1.64 -9.54
N LEU A 42 1.68 1.09 -8.57
CA LEU A 42 2.23 -0.26 -8.65
C LEU A 42 1.32 -1.33 -8.04
N VAL A 43 0.18 -0.93 -7.46
CA VAL A 43 -0.69 -1.86 -6.74
C VAL A 43 -2.01 -2.05 -7.46
N SER A 44 -2.35 -3.32 -7.73
CA SER A 44 -3.71 -3.69 -8.10
C SER A 44 -4.55 -3.82 -6.83
N ILE A 45 -5.40 -2.83 -6.59
CA ILE A 45 -6.39 -2.86 -5.52
C ILE A 45 -7.57 -3.70 -6.00
N GLN A 46 -7.70 -4.93 -5.46
CA GLN A 46 -8.92 -5.72 -5.66
C GLN A 46 -9.92 -5.36 -4.55
N LYS A 47 -11.12 -4.93 -4.98
CA LYS A 47 -12.23 -4.49 -4.11
C LYS A 47 -13.01 -5.67 -3.56
#